data_AF-A0A2T2T3P2-F1
#
_entry.id   AF-A0A2T2T3P2-F1
#
_cell.length_a   1.000
_cell.length_b   1.000
_cell.length_c   1.000
_cell.angle_alpha   90.00
_cell.angle_beta   90.00
_cell.angle_gamma   90.00
#
_symmetry.space_group_name_H-M   'P 1'
#
loop_
_entity.id
_entity.type
_entity.pdbx_description
1 polymer ?
#
loop_
_entity_poly.entity_id
_entity_poly.type
_entity_poly.pdbx_seq_one_letter_code
_entity_poly.pdbx_strand_id
1 'polypeptide(L)'
;MRTVTASALCLLTLHLGCSEDLTWTAVDRMVEADFPTVRSITTDSLAARLADSTRQRPILLDVRSPEEFAVSHLPGAHRVDPDARSVPGLDTVAPDRPIVVYCSVGYRSARLASRLRTQRDRPVVNLKGSIFRWANEGRTVVRDGTPVRAVHPYDNTWGTLLSEPLRTYAPSDSASPSPQGRNGDRDGLNEDSP
;
A
#
# COMPACT_ATOMS: atom_id res chain seq x y z
N MET A 1 -14.65 44.64 41.99
CA MET A 1 -13.57 43.79 41.44
C MET A 1 -14.16 42.48 40.95
N ARG A 2 -14.22 42.27 39.63
CA ARG A 2 -14.62 41.00 39.01
C ARG A 2 -13.64 40.74 37.88
N THR A 3 -12.76 39.77 38.09
CA THR A 3 -11.73 39.36 37.14
C THR A 3 -12.37 38.51 36.03
N VAL A 4 -12.25 38.96 34.79
CA VAL A 4 -12.55 38.17 33.60
C VAL A 4 -11.23 37.59 33.10
N THR A 5 -11.04 36.29 33.24
CA THR A 5 -9.97 35.55 32.54
C THR A 5 -10.62 34.75 31.43
N ALA A 6 -10.69 35.32 30.23
CA ALA A 6 -11.16 34.62 29.05
C ALA A 6 -9.98 33.84 28.43
N SER A 7 -10.18 32.53 28.32
CA SER A 7 -9.27 31.54 27.77
C SER A 7 -8.67 31.94 26.42
N ALA A 8 -7.34 32.05 26.38
CA ALA A 8 -6.55 32.10 25.16
C ALA A 8 -5.63 30.89 25.12
N LEU A 9 -6.15 29.72 24.73
CA LEU A 9 -5.30 28.58 24.36
C LEU A 9 -6.07 27.58 23.47
N CYS A 10 -6.36 27.99 22.24
CA CYS A 10 -6.90 27.09 21.21
C CYS A 10 -6.26 27.40 19.84
N LEU A 11 -4.93 27.41 19.77
CA LEU A 11 -4.20 27.76 18.54
C LEU A 11 -2.89 26.96 18.32
N LEU A 12 -2.84 25.66 18.63
CA LEU A 12 -1.65 24.87 18.28
C LEU A 12 -1.93 23.38 17.98
N THR A 13 -2.77 23.08 17.00
CA THR A 13 -2.98 21.68 16.53
C THR A 13 -2.81 21.50 15.02
N LEU A 14 -2.12 22.40 14.31
CA LEU A 14 -2.01 22.36 12.84
C LEU A 14 -0.66 21.90 12.27
N HIS A 15 0.30 21.43 13.08
CA HIS A 15 1.66 21.17 12.58
C HIS A 15 2.01 19.71 12.25
N LEU A 16 1.19 18.72 12.60
CA LEU A 16 1.53 17.30 12.34
C LEU A 16 1.09 16.81 10.95
N GLY A 17 -0.02 17.32 10.40
CA GLY A 17 -0.57 16.83 9.13
C GLY A 17 0.28 17.19 7.90
N CYS A 18 0.81 18.41 7.86
CA CYS A 18 1.56 18.89 6.69
C CYS A 18 2.84 18.07 6.40
N SER A 19 3.53 17.56 7.43
CA SER A 19 4.76 16.77 7.21
C SER A 19 4.48 15.36 6.71
N GLU A 20 3.39 14.73 7.18
CA GLU A 20 2.98 13.41 6.70
C GLU A 20 2.51 13.47 5.25
N ASP A 21 1.72 14.49 4.90
CA ASP A 21 1.23 14.70 3.52
C ASP A 21 2.38 14.93 2.53
N LEU A 22 3.41 15.70 2.92
CA LEU A 22 4.61 15.91 2.10
C LEU A 22 5.39 14.61 1.89
N THR A 23 5.47 13.77 2.93
CA THR A 23 6.17 12.49 2.86
C THR A 23 5.47 11.51 1.93
N TRP A 24 4.14 11.36 2.06
CA TRP A 24 3.35 10.55 1.13
C TRP A 24 3.42 11.06 -0.31
N THR A 25 3.37 12.39 -0.49
CA THR A 25 3.53 13.00 -1.81
C THR A 25 4.86 12.63 -2.46
N ALA A 26 5.96 12.58 -1.69
CA ALA A 26 7.27 12.18 -2.21
C ALA A 26 7.29 10.71 -2.64
N VAL A 27 6.75 9.80 -1.82
CA VAL A 27 6.65 8.36 -2.14
C VAL A 27 5.79 8.14 -3.38
N ASP A 28 4.65 8.81 -3.45
CA ASP A 28 3.72 8.73 -4.56
C ASP A 28 4.38 9.20 -5.87
N ARG A 29 5.11 10.33 -5.84
CA ARG A 29 5.86 10.82 -7.00
C ARG A 29 6.97 9.87 -7.42
N MET A 30 7.67 9.25 -6.47
CA MET A 30 8.70 8.24 -6.77
C MET A 30 8.07 7.05 -7.51
N VAL A 31 6.94 6.51 -7.03
CA VAL A 31 6.24 5.40 -7.68
C VAL A 31 5.73 5.80 -9.06
N GLU A 32 5.13 6.99 -9.20
CA GLU A 32 4.60 7.49 -10.48
C GLU A 32 5.73 7.74 -11.51
N ALA A 33 6.91 8.19 -11.07
CA ALA A 33 8.07 8.38 -11.94
C ALA A 33 8.65 7.06 -12.46
N ASP A 34 8.76 6.04 -11.60
CA ASP A 34 9.29 4.73 -11.99
C ASP A 34 8.28 3.90 -12.80
N PHE A 35 6.98 4.16 -12.63
CA PHE A 35 5.90 3.42 -13.28
C PHE A 35 4.87 4.34 -13.96
N PRO A 36 5.27 5.19 -14.93
CA PRO A 36 4.45 6.30 -15.46
C PRO A 36 3.20 5.84 -16.23
N THR A 37 3.15 4.56 -16.59
CA THR A 37 2.07 3.96 -17.37
C THR A 37 1.10 3.14 -16.51
N VAL A 38 1.40 2.97 -15.22
CA VAL A 38 0.54 2.27 -14.27
C VAL A 38 -0.49 3.25 -13.74
N ARG A 39 -1.77 2.93 -13.96
CA ARG A 39 -2.87 3.68 -13.36
C ARG A 39 -2.95 3.39 -11.86
N SER A 40 -3.36 4.39 -11.09
CA SER A 40 -3.53 4.27 -9.65
C SER A 40 -4.94 4.62 -9.20
N ILE A 41 -5.36 4.06 -8.08
CA ILE A 41 -6.59 4.41 -7.35
C ILE A 41 -6.21 4.88 -5.94
N THR A 42 -6.91 5.89 -5.41
CA THR A 42 -6.71 6.33 -4.02
C THR A 42 -7.40 5.39 -3.03
N THR A 43 -6.94 5.40 -1.78
CA THR A 43 -7.57 4.68 -0.67
C THR A 43 -9.04 5.08 -0.48
N ASP A 44 -9.36 6.38 -0.57
CA ASP A 44 -10.73 6.89 -0.52
C ASP A 44 -11.60 6.33 -1.65
N SER A 45 -11.10 6.37 -2.89
CA SER A 45 -11.84 5.86 -4.05
C SER A 45 -12.07 4.35 -3.97
N LEU A 46 -11.07 3.61 -3.48
CA LEU A 46 -11.21 2.17 -3.24
C LEU A 46 -12.24 1.92 -2.13
N ALA A 47 -12.19 2.65 -1.03
CA ALA A 47 -13.12 2.49 0.09
C ALA A 47 -14.56 2.76 -0.34
N ALA A 48 -14.80 3.86 -1.08
CA ALA A 48 -16.11 4.17 -1.65
C ALA A 48 -16.60 3.04 -2.57
N ARG A 49 -15.72 2.49 -3.40
CA ARG A 49 -16.04 1.38 -4.31
C ARG A 49 -16.35 0.07 -3.59
N LEU A 50 -15.70 -0.20 -2.46
CA LEU A 50 -15.96 -1.39 -1.65
C LEU A 50 -17.26 -1.29 -0.83
N ALA A 51 -17.67 -0.07 -0.47
CA ALA A 51 -18.91 0.21 0.23
C ALA A 51 -20.15 0.19 -0.69
N ASP A 52 -19.96 0.42 -1.98
CA ASP A 52 -21.02 0.43 -2.98
C ASP A 52 -21.45 -0.99 -3.38
N SER A 53 -22.58 -1.45 -2.84
CA SER A 53 -23.15 -2.77 -3.13
C SER A 53 -23.74 -2.92 -4.54
N THR A 54 -23.93 -1.81 -5.27
CA THR A 54 -24.47 -1.82 -6.64
C THR A 54 -23.39 -2.08 -7.69
N ARG A 55 -22.11 -1.94 -7.33
CA ARG A 55 -20.98 -2.16 -8.22
C ARG A 55 -20.32 -3.51 -7.99
N GLN A 56 -19.75 -4.04 -9.07
CA GLN A 56 -18.91 -5.23 -8.98
C GLN A 56 -17.63 -4.92 -8.19
N ARG A 57 -17.42 -5.65 -7.09
CA ARG A 57 -16.24 -5.50 -6.23
C ARG A 57 -14.95 -5.80 -7.00
N PRO A 58 -13.90 -4.97 -6.86
CA PRO A 58 -12.60 -5.29 -7.44
C PRO A 58 -12.04 -6.60 -6.88
N ILE A 59 -11.13 -7.21 -7.63
CA ILE A 59 -10.21 -8.20 -7.06
C ILE A 59 -9.10 -7.44 -6.37
N LEU A 60 -8.81 -7.82 -5.12
CA LEU A 60 -7.72 -7.24 -4.34
C LEU A 60 -6.55 -8.22 -4.33
N LEU A 61 -5.40 -7.78 -4.81
CA LEU A 61 -4.17 -8.56 -4.82
C LEU A 61 -3.15 -7.93 -3.87
N ASP A 62 -2.74 -8.70 -2.86
CA ASP A 62 -1.67 -8.32 -1.93
C ASP A 62 -0.35 -8.96 -2.39
N VAL A 63 0.64 -8.15 -2.75
CA VAL A 63 1.95 -8.64 -3.24
C VAL A 63 3.01 -8.69 -2.14
N ARG A 64 2.62 -8.48 -0.88
CA ARG A 64 3.54 -8.55 0.27
C ARG A 64 3.90 -10.00 0.58
N SER A 65 4.93 -10.18 1.41
CA SER A 65 5.39 -11.50 1.82
C SER A 65 4.30 -12.27 2.60
N PRO A 66 4.39 -13.61 2.71
CA PRO A 66 3.48 -14.39 3.54
C PRO A 66 3.40 -13.88 4.99
N GLU A 67 4.53 -13.49 5.57
CA GLU A 67 4.62 -12.98 6.94
C GLU A 67 3.89 -11.64 7.08
N GLU A 68 4.09 -10.73 6.12
CA GLU A 68 3.38 -9.45 6.07
C GLU A 68 1.86 -9.61 5.94
N PHE A 69 1.42 -10.56 5.11
CA PHE A 69 0.01 -10.88 4.87
C PHE A 69 -0.66 -11.55 6.09
N ALA A 70 0.08 -12.41 6.79
CA ALA A 70 -0.38 -13.11 7.99
C ALA A 70 -0.63 -12.16 9.17
N VAL A 71 0.12 -11.05 9.26
CA VAL A 71 -0.16 -10.01 10.27
C VAL A 71 -1.55 -9.42 10.07
N SER A 72 -1.83 -8.95 8.84
CA SER A 72 -3.13 -8.46 8.42
C SER A 72 -3.13 -8.15 6.91
N HIS A 73 -4.30 -8.00 6.31
CA HIS A 73 -4.51 -7.64 4.91
C HIS A 73 -5.87 -6.95 4.71
N LEU A 74 -6.11 -6.36 3.54
CA LEU A 74 -7.43 -5.80 3.21
C LEU A 74 -8.49 -6.92 3.15
N PRO A 75 -9.74 -6.66 3.59
CA PRO A 75 -10.82 -7.65 3.53
C PRO A 75 -11.03 -8.23 2.12
N GLY A 76 -10.94 -9.55 2.00
CA GLY A 76 -11.12 -10.26 0.72
C GLY A 76 -9.92 -10.17 -0.24
N ALA A 77 -8.74 -9.76 0.25
CA ALA A 77 -7.52 -9.78 -0.55
C ALA A 77 -6.95 -11.19 -0.72
N HIS A 78 -6.39 -11.44 -1.90
CA HIS A 78 -5.64 -12.64 -2.21
C HIS A 78 -4.15 -12.31 -2.23
N ARG A 79 -3.34 -13.05 -1.47
CA ARG A 79 -1.88 -12.93 -1.56
C ARG A 79 -1.41 -13.50 -2.89
N VAL A 80 -0.54 -12.76 -3.58
CA VAL A 80 0.17 -13.22 -4.76
C VAL A 80 1.66 -12.94 -4.61
N ASP A 81 2.48 -13.73 -5.29
CA ASP A 81 3.91 -13.47 -5.32
C ASP A 81 4.19 -12.18 -6.14
N PRO A 82 5.04 -11.25 -5.66
CA PRO A 82 5.38 -10.03 -6.41
C PRO A 82 6.07 -10.32 -7.76
N ASP A 83 6.68 -11.50 -7.92
CA ASP A 83 7.34 -11.96 -9.14
C ASP A 83 6.52 -13.01 -9.91
N ALA A 84 5.26 -13.21 -9.52
CA ALA A 84 4.32 -14.02 -10.27
C ALA A 84 4.18 -13.50 -11.71
N ARG A 85 4.40 -14.40 -12.69
CA ARG A 85 4.17 -14.13 -14.12
C ARG A 85 2.70 -14.18 -14.51
N SER A 86 1.87 -14.77 -13.66
CA SER A 86 0.44 -14.93 -13.82
C SER A 86 -0.20 -15.10 -12.45
N VAL A 87 -1.45 -14.65 -12.29
CA VAL A 87 -2.23 -14.87 -11.07
C VAL A 87 -3.20 -16.02 -11.33
N PRO A 88 -3.06 -17.18 -10.66
CA PRO A 88 -3.96 -18.30 -10.86
C PRO A 88 -5.43 -17.91 -10.68
N GLY A 89 -6.30 -18.39 -11.57
CA GLY A 89 -7.73 -18.11 -11.56
C GLY A 89 -8.12 -16.76 -12.17
N LEU A 90 -7.19 -15.85 -12.44
CA LEU A 90 -7.50 -14.54 -13.03
C LEU A 90 -8.09 -14.64 -14.44
N ASP A 91 -7.72 -15.68 -15.19
CA ASP A 91 -8.25 -15.98 -16.52
C ASP A 91 -9.74 -16.40 -16.51
N THR A 92 -10.25 -16.84 -15.35
CA THR A 92 -11.67 -17.21 -15.18
C THR A 92 -12.55 -16.04 -14.78
N VAL A 93 -11.95 -14.88 -14.51
CA VAL A 93 -12.65 -13.68 -14.06
C VAL A 93 -13.08 -12.84 -15.26
N ALA A 94 -14.30 -12.32 -15.20
CA ALA A 94 -14.83 -11.32 -16.14
C ALA A 94 -13.76 -10.26 -16.53
N PRO A 95 -13.45 -10.08 -17.83
CA PRO A 95 -12.32 -9.25 -18.30
C PRO A 95 -12.37 -7.80 -17.83
N ASP A 96 -13.58 -7.26 -17.65
CA ASP A 96 -13.87 -5.90 -17.22
C ASP A 96 -13.78 -5.71 -15.69
N ARG A 97 -13.76 -6.80 -14.90
CA ARG A 97 -13.65 -6.72 -13.44
C ARG A 97 -12.31 -6.08 -13.05
N PRO A 98 -12.31 -4.93 -12.34
CA PRO A 98 -11.07 -4.25 -11.98
C PRO A 98 -10.25 -5.03 -10.97
N ILE A 99 -8.93 -4.94 -11.14
CA ILE A 99 -7.94 -5.53 -10.24
C ILE A 99 -7.20 -4.39 -9.56
N VAL A 100 -7.19 -4.40 -8.23
CA VAL A 100 -6.43 -3.46 -7.42
C VAL A 100 -5.30 -4.22 -6.75
N VAL A 101 -4.08 -3.82 -7.05
CA VAL A 101 -2.86 -4.42 -6.50
C VAL A 101 -2.29 -3.49 -5.45
N TYR A 102 -1.85 -4.01 -4.31
CA TYR A 102 -1.25 -3.22 -3.26
C TYR A 102 -0.11 -3.96 -2.57
N CYS A 103 0.80 -3.19 -1.96
CA CYS A 103 1.84 -3.73 -1.08
C CYS A 103 1.86 -2.96 0.25
N SER A 104 3.04 -2.63 0.78
CA SER A 104 3.19 -1.76 1.95
C SER A 104 2.86 -0.31 1.59
N VAL A 105 3.55 0.23 0.58
CA VAL A 105 3.52 1.68 0.21
C VAL A 105 3.16 1.96 -1.26
N GLY A 106 3.16 0.95 -2.13
CA GLY A 106 2.76 1.09 -3.54
C GLY A 106 3.82 0.70 -4.58
N TYR A 107 5.09 0.52 -4.19
CA TYR A 107 6.18 0.26 -5.14
C TYR A 107 6.15 -1.16 -5.75
N ARG A 108 6.18 -2.21 -4.89
CA ARG A 108 6.12 -3.61 -5.33
C ARG A 108 4.85 -3.90 -6.15
N SER A 109 3.72 -3.29 -5.78
CA SER A 109 2.45 -3.46 -6.46
C SER A 109 2.38 -2.72 -7.80
N ALA A 110 2.99 -1.54 -7.93
CA ALA A 110 3.13 -0.86 -9.21
C ALA A 110 3.97 -1.70 -10.20
N ARG A 111 5.04 -2.34 -9.73
CA ARG A 111 5.85 -3.26 -10.54
C ARG A 111 5.01 -4.43 -11.08
N LEU A 112 4.23 -5.10 -10.23
CA LEU A 112 3.35 -6.18 -10.68
C LEU A 112 2.24 -5.66 -11.61
N ALA A 113 1.63 -4.51 -11.30
CA ALA A 113 0.59 -3.91 -12.13
C ALA A 113 1.12 -3.57 -13.54
N SER A 114 2.35 -3.07 -13.64
CA SER A 114 3.03 -2.83 -14.93
C SER A 114 3.17 -4.13 -15.74
N ARG A 115 3.62 -5.21 -15.09
CA ARG A 115 3.79 -6.54 -15.72
C ARG A 115 2.45 -7.16 -16.16
N LEU A 116 1.41 -7.10 -15.34
CA LEU A 116 0.11 -7.69 -15.66
C LEU A 116 -0.63 -6.93 -16.77
N ARG A 117 -0.42 -5.61 -16.85
CA ARG A 117 -1.03 -4.76 -17.88
C ARG A 117 -0.55 -5.12 -19.28
N THR A 118 0.75 -5.38 -19.46
CA THR A 118 1.32 -5.73 -20.77
C THR A 118 0.83 -7.07 -21.30
N GLN A 119 0.22 -7.92 -20.47
CA GLN A 119 -0.18 -9.25 -20.86
C GLN A 119 -1.65 -9.37 -21.31
N ARG A 120 -2.56 -8.46 -20.89
CA ARG A 120 -4.01 -8.75 -20.95
C ARG A 120 -4.97 -7.58 -21.16
N ASP A 121 -4.52 -6.34 -21.37
CA ASP A 121 -5.38 -5.13 -21.47
C ASP A 121 -6.42 -4.98 -20.33
N ARG A 122 -6.22 -5.69 -19.22
CA ARG A 122 -7.13 -5.69 -18.07
C ARG A 122 -7.00 -4.38 -17.29
N PRO A 123 -8.09 -3.92 -16.63
CA PRO A 123 -8.04 -2.77 -15.74
C PRO A 123 -7.34 -3.13 -14.42
N VAL A 124 -6.00 -3.22 -14.47
CA VAL A 124 -5.11 -3.38 -13.32
C VAL A 124 -4.66 -1.99 -12.85
N VAL A 125 -4.89 -1.69 -11.57
CA VAL A 125 -4.49 -0.41 -10.96
C VAL A 125 -3.72 -0.64 -9.67
N ASN A 126 -2.78 0.24 -9.39
CA ASN A 126 -2.04 0.27 -8.12
C ASN A 126 -2.83 1.03 -7.05
N LEU A 127 -2.83 0.56 -5.81
CA LEU A 127 -3.38 1.31 -4.67
C LEU A 127 -2.35 2.33 -4.17
N LYS A 128 -2.64 3.61 -4.37
CA LYS A 128 -1.81 4.74 -3.93
C LYS A 128 -1.69 4.75 -2.40
N GLY A 129 -0.46 4.80 -1.87
CA GLY A 129 -0.16 4.63 -0.44
C GLY A 129 -0.38 3.23 0.15
N SER A 130 -1.02 2.32 -0.62
CA SER A 130 -1.23 0.91 -0.28
C SER A 130 -1.76 0.66 1.15
N ILE A 131 -1.40 -0.46 1.80
CA ILE A 131 -1.99 -0.83 3.09
C ILE A 131 -1.58 0.11 4.23
N PHE A 132 -0.41 0.76 4.14
CA PHE A 132 0.03 1.69 5.18
C PHE A 132 -0.87 2.91 5.25
N ARG A 133 -1.09 3.57 4.12
CA ARG A 133 -2.02 4.71 4.06
C ARG A 133 -3.44 4.30 4.44
N TRP A 134 -3.91 3.15 3.91
CA TRP A 134 -5.22 2.59 4.26
C TRP A 134 -5.41 2.44 5.77
N ALA A 135 -4.43 1.86 6.47
CA ALA A 135 -4.50 1.64 7.90
C ALA A 135 -4.34 2.94 8.71
N ASN A 136 -3.46 3.86 8.29
CA ASN A 136 -3.29 5.18 8.90
C ASN A 136 -4.59 6.00 8.85
N GLU A 137 -5.38 5.84 7.78
CA GLU A 137 -6.70 6.46 7.63
C GLU A 137 -7.80 5.76 8.47
N GLY A 138 -7.42 4.80 9.33
CA GLY A 138 -8.31 4.12 10.26
C GLY A 138 -9.20 3.05 9.61
N ARG A 139 -8.90 2.63 8.39
CA ARG A 139 -9.71 1.66 7.65
C ARG A 139 -9.40 0.23 8.08
N THR A 140 -10.43 -0.61 8.05
CA THR A 140 -10.34 -2.00 8.51
C THR A 140 -9.31 -2.80 7.71
N VAL A 141 -8.43 -3.48 8.43
CA VAL A 141 -7.64 -4.62 7.95
C VAL A 141 -8.06 -5.86 8.73
N VAL A 142 -7.82 -7.04 8.19
CA VAL A 142 -8.25 -8.31 8.78
C VAL A 142 -7.12 -9.30 8.90
N ARG A 143 -7.25 -10.21 9.85
CA ARG A 143 -6.49 -11.46 9.96
C ARG A 143 -7.51 -12.58 10.08
N ASP A 144 -7.46 -13.55 9.17
CA ASP A 144 -8.38 -14.69 9.15
C ASP A 144 -9.86 -14.26 9.20
N GLY A 145 -10.20 -13.19 8.46
CA GLY A 145 -11.54 -12.61 8.42
C GLY A 145 -11.92 -11.74 9.64
N THR A 146 -11.09 -11.70 10.68
CA THR A 146 -11.35 -10.91 11.90
C THR A 146 -10.68 -9.53 11.80
N PRO A 147 -11.40 -8.43 12.09
CA PRO A 147 -10.80 -7.10 12.13
C PRO A 147 -9.63 -7.01 13.12
N VAL A 148 -8.50 -6.48 12.66
CA VAL A 148 -7.33 -6.17 13.49
C VAL A 148 -6.84 -4.77 13.15
N ARG A 149 -5.95 -4.21 13.99
CA ARG A 149 -5.30 -2.91 13.73
C ARG A 149 -3.84 -3.03 13.31
N ALA A 150 -3.20 -4.14 13.68
CA ALA A 150 -1.78 -4.34 13.45
C ALA A 150 -1.48 -4.55 11.97
N VAL A 151 -0.43 -3.91 11.47
CA VAL A 151 0.12 -4.01 10.12
C VAL A 151 1.63 -4.25 10.22
N HIS A 152 2.16 -5.10 9.36
CA HIS A 152 3.60 -5.38 9.30
C HIS A 152 4.33 -4.15 8.73
N PRO A 153 5.31 -3.56 9.43
CA PRO A 153 5.99 -2.32 9.01
C PRO A 153 6.97 -2.53 7.83
N TYR A 154 7.07 -3.75 7.31
CA TYR A 154 7.98 -4.20 6.25
C TYR A 154 9.44 -4.18 6.70
N ASP A 155 10.02 -3.00 6.86
CA ASP A 155 11.36 -2.79 7.40
C ASP A 155 11.42 -1.49 8.23
N ASN A 156 12.61 -1.20 8.76
CA ASN A 156 12.80 -0.07 9.65
C ASN A 156 12.75 1.30 8.94
N THR A 157 12.93 1.32 7.62
CA THR A 157 12.91 2.54 6.82
C THR A 157 11.49 2.86 6.40
N TRP A 158 10.83 1.95 5.68
CA TRP A 158 9.48 2.15 5.17
C TRP A 158 8.44 2.12 6.29
N GLY A 159 8.71 1.37 7.37
CA GLY A 159 7.84 1.30 8.54
C GLY A 159 7.57 2.64 9.22
N THR A 160 8.45 3.62 9.01
CA THR A 160 8.25 5.00 9.51
C THR A 160 6.99 5.66 8.96
N LEU A 161 6.52 5.26 7.77
CA LEU A 161 5.30 5.76 7.14
C LEU A 161 4.00 5.17 7.72
N LEU A 162 4.10 4.06 8.44
CA LEU A 162 2.96 3.43 9.12
C LEU A 162 2.86 4.05 10.52
N SER A 163 1.67 4.50 10.95
CA SER A 163 1.49 5.08 12.29
C SER A 163 1.93 4.11 13.38
N GLU A 164 2.69 4.60 14.36
CA GLU A 164 3.32 3.76 15.40
C GLU A 164 2.36 2.78 16.10
N PRO A 165 1.13 3.16 16.52
CA PRO A 165 0.20 2.23 17.18
C PRO A 165 -0.29 1.09 16.30
N LEU A 166 -0.05 1.15 14.98
CA LEU A 166 -0.44 0.14 14.02
C LEU A 166 0.70 -0.84 13.73
N ARG A 167 1.94 -0.57 14.13
CA ARG A 167 3.08 -1.43 13.82
C ARG A 167 3.07 -2.67 14.71
N THR A 168 3.42 -3.82 14.14
CA THR A 168 3.61 -5.07 14.92
C THR A 168 4.87 -5.08 15.77
N TYR A 169 5.87 -4.28 15.41
CA TYR A 169 7.12 -4.07 16.15
C TYR A 169 7.68 -2.67 15.85
N ALA A 170 8.56 -2.16 16.71
CA ALA A 170 9.16 -0.85 16.49
C ALA A 170 10.26 -0.92 15.42
N PRO A 171 10.41 0.11 14.56
CA PRO A 171 11.52 0.19 13.59
C PRO A 171 12.94 0.17 14.21
N SER A 172 13.06 0.30 15.53
CA SER A 172 14.34 0.21 16.25
C SER A 172 14.61 -1.17 16.85
N ASP A 173 13.66 -2.10 16.78
CA ASP A 173 13.82 -3.42 17.41
C ASP A 173 14.71 -4.31 16.54
N SER A 174 15.83 -4.75 17.14
CA SER A 174 16.84 -5.64 16.55
C SER A 174 16.32 -7.03 16.16
N ALA A 175 15.06 -7.34 16.49
CA ALA A 175 14.33 -8.56 16.12
C ALA A 175 13.54 -8.43 14.81
N SER A 176 13.66 -7.32 14.09
CA SER A 176 13.01 -7.12 12.79
C SER A 176 13.41 -8.24 11.80
N PRO A 177 12.46 -9.00 11.24
CA PRO A 177 12.79 -10.00 10.23
C PRO A 177 13.47 -9.31 9.05
N SER A 178 14.65 -9.83 8.67
CA SER A 178 15.41 -9.29 7.54
C SER A 178 14.52 -9.29 6.29
N PRO A 179 14.49 -8.21 5.49
CA PRO A 179 13.67 -8.17 4.29
C PRO A 179 14.09 -9.30 3.36
N GLN A 180 13.19 -10.28 3.14
CA GLN A 180 13.39 -11.31 2.13
C GLN A 180 13.35 -10.64 0.75
N GLY A 181 14.46 -10.70 0.02
CA GLY A 181 14.53 -10.34 -1.40
C GLY A 181 15.17 -8.99 -1.73
N ARG A 182 16.40 -8.74 -1.27
CA ARG A 182 17.37 -8.02 -2.12
C ARG A 182 17.94 -9.01 -3.14
N ASN A 183 17.15 -9.42 -4.13
CA ASN A 183 17.78 -9.88 -5.37
C ASN A 183 18.29 -8.62 -6.05
N GLY A 184 19.61 -8.47 -6.04
CA GLY A 184 20.28 -7.41 -6.75
C GLY A 184 20.09 -7.60 -8.24
N ASP A 185 19.49 -6.60 -8.89
CA ASP A 185 19.66 -6.36 -10.31
C ASP A 185 20.28 -4.96 -10.42
N ARG A 186 21.59 -4.91 -10.14
CA ARG A 186 22.52 -4.04 -10.85
C ARG A 186 23.13 -4.92 -11.96
N ASP A 187 22.31 -5.30 -12.92
CA ASP A 187 22.74 -5.97 -14.16
C ASP A 187 22.23 -5.08 -15.30
N GLY A 188 22.99 -4.60 -16.27
CA GLY A 188 24.41 -4.56 -16.52
C GLY A 188 24.52 -3.55 -17.66
N LEU A 189 25.44 -2.59 -17.56
CA LEU A 189 25.87 -1.82 -18.72
C LEU A 189 26.62 -2.81 -19.61
N ASN A 190 25.90 -3.45 -20.54
CA ASN A 190 26.56 -4.14 -21.63
C ASN A 190 27.18 -3.10 -22.54
N GLU A 191 28.52 -3.13 -22.56
CA GLU A 191 29.30 -2.70 -23.70
C GLU A 191 28.91 -3.50 -24.96
N ASP A 192 29.27 -2.91 -26.10
CA ASP A 192 29.21 -3.41 -27.48
C ASP A 192 27.91 -3.25 -28.29
N SER A 193 27.85 -2.10 -28.99
CA SER A 193 27.92 -1.94 -30.47
C SER A 193 26.88 -2.65 -31.37
N PRO A 194 26.63 -2.17 -32.61
CA PRO A 194 27.62 -1.89 -33.66
C PRO A 194 28.16 -0.46 -33.68
#